data_AF-A0A5J4Y5T3-F1
#
_entry.id   AF-A0A5J4Y5T3-F1
#
_cell.length_a   1.000
_cell.length_b   1.000
_cell.length_c   1.000
_cell.angle_alpha   90.00
_cell.angle_beta   90.00
_cell.angle_gamma   90.00
#
_symmetry.space_group_name_H-M   'P 1'
#
loop_
_entity.id
_entity.type
_entity.pdbx_description
1 polymer ?
#
loop_
_entity_poly.entity_id
_entity_poly.type
_entity_poly.pdbx_seq_one_letter_code
_entity_poly.pdbx_strand_id
1 'polypeptide(L)'
;MSADAFQMGPATLRVSRQRLHSGTRRKLLEGMRSATDQLGVVLMRGGGPFHLYSTDMEGIFRQESYFHYLFGVQEEDCFGAVDLKTGTSYLFLPRLPESYAVWMGAIKGLEEYKAKYAVDAVHYVEDMPKVLAQLQPVSVHLLSGTNTDSSRATLEADFTGIDQFNLEKDLLFNVLTECRVRKTQEELEVMHYANQVASAAHVQVMQQIKPHMMEYAAESIFMYTTYSRGGCRHAPYTPICASGPNGSTLHYGHAASPNDREIGSNDMLLLDMGCEYYCYDSDITCSFPANGKFSEDQAMVYEAVLAAHQAVIEAIKPGVSWPDMHLLAERHILTGLKEGGWLQGEIEEMIEQRVAALFMPHGLGHLLGLDTHDVGGYAPGTPDRIDKPGLRSLRTARILEENMVITVEPGCYFNPFLLGPAFESTSQGPFLNRRRLEGSMGFGGVRIEDDVIVTADGARSMTNVPRTVADIEAVMAGAPWPRQQSSQQSKPEHMTMEEQQQQQQQQQQQEHQQQHQEQQSHASHGNAGANTKQADETAPPVESAGMITSMVQGAMQSLGLGSS
;
A
#
# COMPACT_ATOMS: atom_id res chain seq x y z
N MET A 1 -20.80 -15.51 -9.98
CA MET A 1 -19.45 -15.27 -9.40
C MET A 1 -19.24 -16.30 -8.30
N SER A 2 -18.00 -16.72 -8.01
CA SER A 2 -17.74 -17.61 -6.86
C SER A 2 -18.01 -16.86 -5.55
N ALA A 3 -18.62 -17.55 -4.58
CA ALA A 3 -19.04 -16.99 -3.29
C ALA A 3 -17.85 -16.58 -2.40
N ASP A 4 -16.69 -17.22 -2.59
CA ASP A 4 -15.47 -17.00 -1.80
C ASP A 4 -14.84 -15.61 -1.99
N ALA A 5 -15.31 -14.80 -2.95
CA ALA A 5 -14.65 -13.57 -3.33
C ALA A 5 -14.88 -12.40 -2.35
N PHE A 6 -13.84 -11.61 -2.13
CA PHE A 6 -13.98 -10.20 -1.74
C PHE A 6 -13.78 -9.32 -2.97
N GLN A 7 -14.67 -8.33 -3.16
CA GLN A 7 -14.58 -7.32 -4.20
C GLN A 7 -15.52 -6.15 -3.85
N MET A 8 -15.08 -4.90 -4.05
CA MET A 8 -15.84 -3.67 -3.76
C MET A 8 -16.47 -3.03 -5.01
N GLY A 9 -16.71 -3.84 -6.05
CA GLY A 9 -17.29 -3.41 -7.33
C GLY A 9 -16.44 -3.86 -8.54
N PRO A 10 -16.98 -3.86 -9.77
CA PRO A 10 -16.37 -4.55 -10.91
C PRO A 10 -14.95 -4.10 -11.31
N ALA A 11 -14.57 -2.85 -10.98
CA ALA A 11 -13.25 -2.28 -11.27
C ALA A 11 -12.22 -2.52 -10.13
N THR A 12 -12.64 -3.08 -9.00
CA THR A 12 -11.78 -3.33 -7.83
C THR A 12 -11.19 -4.74 -7.84
N LEU A 13 -10.05 -4.95 -7.17
CA LEU A 13 -9.40 -6.26 -7.13
C LEU A 13 -10.33 -7.33 -6.55
N ARG A 14 -10.51 -8.43 -7.29
CA ARG A 14 -11.27 -9.61 -6.83
C ARG A 14 -10.35 -10.58 -6.09
N VAL A 15 -10.27 -10.43 -4.78
CA VAL A 15 -9.51 -11.34 -3.90
C VAL A 15 -10.27 -12.66 -3.72
N SER A 16 -9.61 -13.80 -3.91
CA SER A 16 -10.18 -15.12 -3.59
C SER A 16 -9.82 -15.48 -2.15
N ARG A 17 -10.81 -15.54 -1.26
CA ARG A 17 -10.58 -15.96 0.13
C ARG A 17 -10.09 -17.39 0.20
N GLN A 18 -10.51 -18.25 -0.74
CA GLN A 18 -10.02 -19.62 -0.82
C GLN A 18 -8.52 -19.69 -1.12
N ARG A 19 -7.99 -18.93 -2.09
CA ARG A 19 -6.53 -18.92 -2.34
C ARG A 19 -5.77 -18.32 -1.16
N LEU A 20 -6.10 -17.08 -0.79
CA LEU A 20 -5.36 -16.28 0.19
C LEU A 20 -5.36 -16.94 1.57
N HIS A 21 -6.52 -17.10 2.20
CA HIS A 21 -6.57 -17.52 3.60
C HIS A 21 -6.33 -19.03 3.79
N SER A 22 -6.49 -19.86 2.75
CA SER A 22 -5.97 -21.24 2.83
C SER A 22 -4.45 -21.27 2.74
N GLY A 23 -3.82 -20.32 2.01
CA GLY A 23 -2.37 -20.14 1.99
C GLY A 23 -1.80 -19.74 3.34
N THR A 24 -2.41 -18.74 4.00
CA THR A 24 -1.99 -18.30 5.34
C THR A 24 -2.22 -19.37 6.41
N ARG A 25 -3.33 -20.13 6.34
CA ARG A 25 -3.57 -21.30 7.21
C ARG A 25 -2.58 -22.45 6.96
N ARG A 26 -2.10 -22.68 5.73
CA ARG A 26 -1.01 -23.62 5.46
C ARG A 26 0.32 -23.17 6.11
N LYS A 27 0.71 -21.90 5.95
CA LYS A 27 1.90 -21.32 6.62
C LYS A 27 1.84 -21.52 8.14
N LEU A 28 0.68 -21.26 8.77
CA LEU A 28 0.46 -21.54 10.19
C LEU A 28 0.66 -23.02 10.54
N LEU A 29 0.06 -23.93 9.78
CA LEU A 29 0.16 -25.38 10.03
C LEU A 29 1.60 -25.88 9.89
N GLU A 30 2.33 -25.43 8.87
CA GLU A 30 3.74 -25.74 8.65
C GLU A 30 4.63 -25.20 9.78
N GLY A 31 4.41 -23.95 10.20
CA GLY A 31 5.13 -23.34 11.32
C GLY A 31 4.87 -24.03 12.66
N MET A 32 3.60 -24.25 13.04
CA MET A 32 3.25 -24.90 14.31
C MET A 32 3.73 -26.35 14.38
N ARG A 33 3.60 -27.12 13.28
CA ARG A 33 4.10 -28.50 13.21
C ARG A 33 5.62 -28.60 13.22
N SER A 34 6.32 -27.52 12.85
CA SER A 34 7.79 -27.43 12.98
C SER A 34 8.22 -27.00 14.38
N ALA A 35 7.36 -26.31 15.13
CA ALA A 35 7.63 -25.79 16.47
C ALA A 35 7.25 -26.75 17.61
N THR A 36 6.27 -27.65 17.42
CA THR A 36 5.83 -28.56 18.49
C THR A 36 5.16 -29.84 17.97
N ASP A 37 5.46 -30.97 18.64
CA ASP A 37 4.72 -32.23 18.51
C ASP A 37 3.34 -32.19 19.21
N GLN A 38 3.09 -31.20 20.08
CA GLN A 38 1.81 -31.01 20.75
C GLN A 38 0.80 -30.35 19.79
N LEU A 39 0.37 -31.12 18.79
CA LEU A 39 -0.63 -30.68 17.80
C LEU A 39 -2.01 -30.56 18.45
N GLY A 40 -2.26 -29.39 19.05
CA GLY A 40 -3.54 -28.98 19.60
C GLY A 40 -4.46 -28.34 18.56
N VAL A 41 -5.35 -27.46 19.05
CA VAL A 41 -6.21 -26.59 18.23
C VAL A 41 -5.78 -25.14 18.45
N VAL A 42 -5.51 -24.40 17.39
CA VAL A 42 -5.39 -22.94 17.44
C VAL A 42 -6.77 -22.34 17.62
N LEU A 43 -6.95 -21.42 18.55
CA LEU A 43 -8.18 -20.64 18.74
C LEU A 43 -7.87 -19.15 18.76
N MET A 44 -8.66 -18.39 17.99
CA MET A 44 -8.54 -16.94 17.86
C MET A 44 -9.92 -16.27 17.97
N ARG A 45 -9.91 -15.03 18.46
CA ARG A 45 -11.07 -14.15 18.57
C ARG A 45 -10.90 -12.99 17.59
N GLY A 46 -11.94 -12.69 16.81
CA GLY A 46 -12.03 -11.49 16.00
C GLY A 46 -12.42 -10.25 16.82
N GLY A 47 -12.26 -9.07 16.24
CA GLY A 47 -12.67 -7.82 16.86
C GLY A 47 -14.19 -7.76 17.10
N GLY A 48 -14.58 -7.05 18.15
CA GLY A 48 -15.96 -6.61 18.40
C GLY A 48 -16.17 -5.14 17.95
N PRO A 49 -17.42 -4.65 17.94
CA PRO A 49 -17.71 -3.25 17.61
C PRO A 49 -17.17 -2.30 18.69
N PHE A 50 -16.71 -1.11 18.29
CA PHE A 50 -16.33 -0.04 19.22
C PHE A 50 -17.34 1.09 19.18
N HIS A 51 -17.69 1.64 20.34
CA HIS A 51 -18.65 2.72 20.50
C HIS A 51 -17.95 3.99 20.99
N LEU A 52 -18.43 5.16 20.57
CA LEU A 52 -17.87 6.44 21.02
C LEU A 52 -18.29 6.73 22.48
N TYR A 53 -17.39 6.39 23.41
CA TYR A 53 -17.55 6.51 24.86
C TYR A 53 -18.79 5.78 25.41
N SER A 54 -19.88 6.50 25.67
CA SER A 54 -21.14 5.99 26.21
C SER A 54 -22.33 6.31 25.31
N THR A 55 -22.09 6.48 24.01
CA THR A 55 -23.12 6.73 22.98
C THR A 55 -23.43 5.45 22.21
N ASP A 56 -24.53 5.48 21.46
CA ASP A 56 -24.91 4.50 20.44
C ASP A 56 -24.18 4.72 19.09
N MET A 57 -23.25 5.68 19.00
CA MET A 57 -22.42 5.87 17.82
C MET A 57 -21.33 4.80 17.76
N GLU A 58 -21.61 3.73 17.03
CA GLU A 58 -20.64 2.74 16.61
C GLU A 58 -19.64 3.33 15.60
N GLY A 59 -18.36 2.96 15.72
CA GLY A 59 -17.35 3.25 14.72
C GLY A 59 -17.43 2.32 13.51
N ILE A 60 -16.72 2.64 12.42
CA ILE A 60 -16.63 1.72 11.29
C ILE A 60 -15.75 0.53 11.69
N PHE A 61 -16.32 -0.67 11.72
CA PHE A 61 -15.59 -1.89 12.08
C PHE A 61 -14.48 -2.24 11.08
N ARG A 62 -13.30 -2.56 11.63
CA ARG A 62 -12.11 -3.07 10.93
C ARG A 62 -11.59 -4.26 11.75
N GLN A 63 -11.32 -5.37 11.07
CA GLN A 63 -11.00 -6.65 11.72
C GLN A 63 -9.64 -6.65 12.44
N GLU A 64 -9.50 -7.48 13.47
CA GLU A 64 -8.21 -7.79 14.09
C GLU A 64 -7.27 -8.46 13.08
N SER A 65 -6.03 -8.00 12.97
CA SER A 65 -5.12 -8.31 11.87
C SER A 65 -4.69 -9.77 11.80
N TYR A 66 -4.44 -10.45 12.92
CA TYR A 66 -4.13 -11.89 12.91
C TYR A 66 -5.36 -12.75 12.61
N PHE A 67 -6.55 -12.35 13.06
CA PHE A 67 -7.81 -13.01 12.72
C PHE A 67 -8.16 -12.84 11.23
N HIS A 68 -7.96 -11.63 10.69
CA HIS A 68 -8.07 -11.39 9.26
C HIS A 68 -7.11 -12.28 8.47
N TYR A 69 -5.82 -12.34 8.86
CA TYR A 69 -4.79 -13.14 8.20
C TYR A 69 -5.26 -14.58 7.90
N LEU A 70 -5.84 -15.26 8.89
CA LEU A 70 -6.27 -16.67 8.78
C LEU A 70 -7.68 -16.89 8.20
N PHE A 71 -8.59 -15.93 8.32
CA PHE A 71 -10.01 -16.16 8.01
C PHE A 71 -10.66 -15.13 7.07
N GLY A 72 -10.13 -13.90 6.99
CA GLY A 72 -10.67 -12.83 6.14
C GLY A 72 -12.04 -12.27 6.57
N VAL A 73 -12.47 -12.59 7.79
CA VAL A 73 -13.83 -12.36 8.27
C VAL A 73 -14.11 -10.88 8.47
N GLN A 74 -15.29 -10.43 8.06
CA GLN A 74 -15.70 -9.02 8.05
C GLN A 74 -16.84 -8.73 9.04
N GLU A 75 -17.40 -9.77 9.65
CA GLU A 75 -18.39 -9.70 10.72
C GLU A 75 -17.69 -9.64 12.10
N GLU A 76 -18.27 -8.91 13.07
CA GLU A 76 -17.75 -8.78 14.44
C GLU A 76 -17.97 -10.01 15.33
N ASP A 77 -17.27 -10.05 16.48
CA ASP A 77 -17.41 -11.00 17.60
C ASP A 77 -17.43 -12.49 17.19
N CYS A 78 -16.83 -12.78 16.04
CA CYS A 78 -16.57 -14.12 15.55
C CYS A 78 -15.36 -14.73 16.25
N PHE A 79 -15.35 -16.06 16.36
CA PHE A 79 -14.17 -16.83 16.75
C PHE A 79 -13.79 -17.77 15.62
N GLY A 80 -12.54 -18.21 15.59
CA GLY A 80 -11.99 -19.00 14.51
C GLY A 80 -10.95 -19.97 15.03
N ALA A 81 -11.00 -21.21 14.55
CA ALA A 81 -10.09 -22.25 15.00
C ALA A 81 -9.49 -23.06 13.86
N VAL A 82 -8.29 -23.61 14.09
CA VAL A 82 -7.61 -24.52 13.16
C VAL A 82 -7.08 -25.72 13.96
N ASP A 83 -7.52 -26.93 13.62
CA ASP A 83 -6.94 -28.16 14.17
C ASP A 83 -5.56 -28.40 13.54
N LEU A 84 -4.51 -28.43 14.37
CA LEU A 84 -3.15 -28.62 13.90
C LEU A 84 -2.89 -30.04 13.37
N LYS A 85 -3.73 -31.03 13.73
CA LYS A 85 -3.63 -32.41 13.23
C LYS A 85 -4.18 -32.54 11.81
N THR A 86 -5.44 -32.22 11.59
CA THR A 86 -6.11 -32.36 10.28
C THR A 86 -5.88 -31.17 9.34
N GLY A 87 -5.67 -29.98 9.88
CA GLY A 87 -5.72 -28.72 9.14
C GLY A 87 -7.13 -28.14 8.96
N THR A 88 -8.17 -28.78 9.50
CA THR A 88 -9.57 -28.34 9.39
C THR A 88 -9.76 -26.98 10.05
N SER A 89 -10.40 -26.07 9.31
CA SER A 89 -10.70 -24.70 9.72
C SER A 89 -12.18 -24.51 10.10
N TYR A 90 -12.40 -23.90 11.26
CA TYR A 90 -13.71 -23.68 11.87
C TYR A 90 -13.95 -22.18 12.05
N LEU A 91 -15.16 -21.71 11.70
CA LEU A 91 -15.63 -20.35 11.98
C LEU A 91 -16.84 -20.40 12.90
N PHE A 92 -16.85 -19.56 13.93
CA PHE A 92 -17.94 -19.44 14.89
C PHE A 92 -18.51 -18.01 14.81
N LEU A 93 -19.77 -17.85 14.41
CA LEU A 93 -20.42 -16.55 14.32
C LEU A 93 -21.39 -16.31 15.49
N PRO A 94 -21.64 -15.05 15.89
CA PRO A 94 -22.71 -14.74 16.84
C PRO A 94 -24.08 -15.16 16.29
N ARG A 95 -24.97 -15.68 17.15
CA ARG A 95 -26.37 -15.95 16.77
C ARG A 95 -27.14 -14.63 16.75
N LEU A 96 -27.40 -14.13 15.55
CA LEU A 96 -28.11 -12.87 15.34
C LEU A 96 -29.62 -13.00 15.67
N PRO A 97 -30.23 -12.02 16.37
CA PRO A 97 -31.67 -12.00 16.64
C PRO A 97 -32.48 -11.63 15.39
N GLU A 98 -33.77 -11.97 15.34
CA GLU A 98 -34.66 -11.66 14.20
C GLU A 98 -34.70 -10.16 13.86
N SER A 99 -34.52 -9.28 14.85
CA SER A 99 -34.44 -7.82 14.64
C SER A 99 -33.26 -7.39 13.76
N TYR A 100 -32.18 -8.17 13.68
CA TYR A 100 -31.05 -7.89 12.78
C TYR A 100 -31.49 -7.80 11.31
N ALA A 101 -32.48 -8.62 10.92
CA ALA A 101 -33.09 -8.60 9.57
C ALA A 101 -33.81 -7.28 9.24
N VAL A 102 -34.17 -6.48 10.25
CA VAL A 102 -34.84 -5.18 10.10
C VAL A 102 -33.83 -4.02 10.08
N TRP A 103 -32.79 -4.08 10.93
CA TRP A 103 -31.86 -2.97 11.13
C TRP A 103 -30.56 -3.07 10.32
N MET A 104 -29.96 -4.26 10.24
CA MET A 104 -28.59 -4.46 9.74
C MET A 104 -28.53 -5.23 8.41
N GLY A 105 -29.56 -6.03 8.11
CA GLY A 105 -29.71 -6.73 6.83
C GLY A 105 -29.91 -8.24 6.97
N ALA A 106 -29.91 -8.95 5.83
CA ALA A 106 -30.29 -10.35 5.78
C ALA A 106 -29.41 -11.26 6.68
N ILE A 107 -30.06 -12.02 7.56
CA ILE A 107 -29.44 -13.08 8.37
C ILE A 107 -29.19 -14.28 7.46
N LYS A 108 -27.92 -14.59 7.20
CA LYS A 108 -27.48 -15.66 6.28
C LYS A 108 -27.35 -17.00 7.00
N GLY A 109 -27.51 -18.10 6.28
CA GLY A 109 -27.26 -19.45 6.78
C GLY A 109 -25.78 -19.76 6.98
N LEU A 110 -25.48 -20.72 7.88
CA LEU A 110 -24.09 -21.13 8.16
C LEU A 110 -23.34 -21.63 6.91
N GLU A 111 -24.03 -22.34 6.01
CA GLU A 111 -23.45 -22.79 4.73
C GLU A 111 -23.16 -21.63 3.74
N GLU A 112 -23.87 -20.50 3.83
CA GLU A 112 -23.52 -19.30 3.06
C GLU A 112 -22.23 -18.67 3.59
N TYR A 113 -22.06 -18.60 4.91
CA TYR A 113 -20.81 -18.15 5.53
C TYR A 113 -19.64 -19.09 5.20
N LYS A 114 -19.90 -20.41 5.19
CA LYS A 114 -18.92 -21.43 4.78
C LYS A 114 -18.44 -21.21 3.35
N ALA A 115 -19.37 -20.99 2.42
CA ALA A 115 -19.07 -20.68 1.02
C ALA A 115 -18.41 -19.29 0.84
N LYS A 116 -18.80 -18.28 1.64
CA LYS A 116 -18.22 -16.93 1.64
C LYS A 116 -16.75 -16.94 2.07
N TYR A 117 -16.40 -17.76 3.06
CA TYR A 117 -15.09 -17.77 3.71
C TYR A 117 -14.16 -18.92 3.33
N ALA A 118 -14.65 -19.91 2.58
CA ALA A 118 -13.89 -21.10 2.20
C ALA A 118 -13.19 -21.74 3.42
N VAL A 119 -13.99 -21.97 4.46
CA VAL A 119 -13.65 -22.72 5.68
C VAL A 119 -14.38 -24.06 5.67
N ASP A 120 -13.88 -25.02 6.45
CA ASP A 120 -14.36 -26.41 6.39
C ASP A 120 -15.64 -26.63 7.20
N ALA A 121 -15.80 -25.91 8.31
CA ALA A 121 -16.96 -25.95 9.18
C ALA A 121 -17.35 -24.56 9.69
N VAL A 122 -18.66 -24.36 9.91
CA VAL A 122 -19.20 -23.11 10.47
C VAL A 122 -20.26 -23.45 11.52
N HIS A 123 -20.18 -22.79 12.67
CA HIS A 123 -21.04 -22.98 13.84
C HIS A 123 -21.43 -21.62 14.45
N TYR A 124 -22.25 -21.64 15.50
CA TYR A 124 -22.48 -20.46 16.34
C TYR A 124 -21.48 -20.42 17.51
N VAL A 125 -21.14 -19.23 18.01
CA VAL A 125 -20.24 -19.04 19.17
C VAL A 125 -20.74 -19.79 20.41
N GLU A 126 -22.05 -19.88 20.63
CA GLU A 126 -22.65 -20.67 21.72
C GLU A 126 -22.40 -22.19 21.62
N ASP A 127 -22.18 -22.74 20.41
CA ASP A 127 -21.82 -24.15 20.20
C ASP A 127 -20.29 -24.37 20.33
N MET A 128 -19.47 -23.32 20.33
CA MET A 128 -18.00 -23.41 20.28
C MET A 128 -17.39 -24.28 21.40
N PRO A 129 -17.77 -24.17 22.70
CA PRO A 129 -17.16 -24.98 23.76
C PRO A 129 -17.39 -26.48 23.55
N LYS A 130 -18.55 -26.84 22.98
CA LYS A 130 -18.96 -28.22 22.66
C LYS A 130 -18.23 -28.75 21.43
N VAL A 131 -18.05 -27.92 20.39
CA VAL A 131 -17.24 -28.30 19.21
C VAL A 131 -15.79 -28.52 19.61
N LEU A 132 -15.18 -27.59 20.36
CA LEU A 132 -13.79 -27.73 20.85
C LEU A 132 -13.62 -28.98 21.73
N ALA A 133 -14.59 -29.29 22.61
CA ALA A 133 -14.56 -30.52 23.41
C ALA A 133 -14.66 -31.81 22.57
N GLN A 134 -15.39 -31.76 21.43
CA GLN A 134 -15.48 -32.90 20.50
C GLN A 134 -14.19 -33.14 19.70
N LEU A 135 -13.34 -32.12 19.51
CA LEU A 135 -12.02 -32.28 18.86
C LEU A 135 -10.97 -32.95 19.77
N GLN A 136 -11.24 -33.04 21.09
CA GLN A 136 -10.34 -33.59 22.10
C GLN A 136 -8.89 -33.06 21.96
N PRO A 137 -8.68 -31.73 21.97
CA PRO A 137 -7.36 -31.13 21.82
C PRO A 137 -6.44 -31.49 22.99
N VAL A 138 -5.15 -31.68 22.71
CA VAL A 138 -4.09 -31.82 23.74
C VAL A 138 -3.82 -30.46 24.40
N SER A 139 -4.00 -29.39 23.63
CA SER A 139 -3.77 -27.99 23.97
C SER A 139 -4.71 -27.11 23.11
N VAL A 140 -5.19 -26.01 23.67
CA VAL A 140 -5.77 -24.90 22.91
C VAL A 140 -4.73 -23.79 22.88
N HIS A 141 -4.21 -23.49 21.69
CA HIS A 141 -3.18 -22.47 21.49
C HIS A 141 -3.86 -21.11 21.28
N LEU A 142 -3.52 -20.14 22.11
CA LEU A 142 -4.12 -18.81 22.15
C LEU A 142 -3.13 -17.74 21.67
N LEU A 143 -3.63 -16.68 21.03
CA LEU A 143 -2.80 -15.56 20.59
C LEU A 143 -2.45 -14.66 21.78
N SER A 144 -1.34 -14.97 22.45
CA SER A 144 -0.81 -14.21 23.59
C SER A 144 0.60 -13.70 23.29
N GLY A 145 0.77 -12.38 23.23
CA GLY A 145 2.06 -11.73 22.99
C GLY A 145 1.95 -10.21 22.97
N THR A 146 3.06 -9.52 22.71
CA THR A 146 3.16 -8.05 22.78
C THR A 146 3.69 -7.48 21.48
N ASN A 147 2.98 -6.54 20.87
CA ASN A 147 3.44 -5.82 19.67
C ASN A 147 4.62 -4.87 20.02
N THR A 148 5.67 -4.91 19.18
CA THR A 148 6.99 -4.31 19.44
C THR A 148 7.07 -2.79 19.34
N ASP A 149 6.01 -2.15 18.86
CA ASP A 149 5.98 -0.72 18.49
C ASP A 149 4.96 0.06 19.33
N SER A 150 3.82 -0.57 19.64
CA SER A 150 2.80 -0.04 20.54
C SER A 150 2.95 -0.49 22.00
N SER A 151 3.79 -1.51 22.26
CA SER A 151 3.90 -2.21 23.55
C SER A 151 2.57 -2.76 24.11
N ARG A 152 1.58 -3.00 23.24
CA ARG A 152 0.26 -3.55 23.60
C ARG A 152 0.23 -5.07 23.48
N ALA A 153 -0.52 -5.71 24.37
CA ALA A 153 -0.84 -7.12 24.28
C ALA A 153 -1.83 -7.41 23.13
N THR A 154 -1.79 -8.63 22.60
CA THR A 154 -2.73 -9.14 21.59
C THR A 154 -4.14 -9.37 22.16
N LEU A 155 -5.13 -9.47 21.26
CA LEU A 155 -6.49 -9.90 21.61
C LEU A 155 -6.51 -11.42 21.83
N GLU A 156 -6.32 -11.84 23.08
CA GLU A 156 -6.45 -13.23 23.47
C GLU A 156 -7.93 -13.69 23.38
N ALA A 157 -8.15 -14.95 22.98
CA ALA A 157 -9.48 -15.54 22.93
C ALA A 157 -9.91 -16.06 24.31
N ASP A 158 -11.06 -15.59 24.81
CA ASP A 158 -11.68 -15.98 26.07
C ASP A 158 -13.16 -16.31 25.86
N PHE A 159 -13.68 -17.29 26.61
CA PHE A 159 -15.09 -17.70 26.61
C PHE A 159 -15.44 -18.52 27.86
N THR A 160 -16.72 -18.54 28.25
CA THR A 160 -17.19 -19.32 29.40
C THR A 160 -16.95 -20.83 29.21
N GLY A 161 -16.14 -21.43 30.07
CA GLY A 161 -15.72 -22.83 29.98
C GLY A 161 -14.38 -23.04 29.23
N ILE A 162 -13.60 -21.99 28.94
CA ILE A 162 -12.24 -22.12 28.41
C ILE A 162 -11.29 -22.82 29.41
N ASP A 163 -11.57 -22.71 30.70
CA ASP A 163 -10.83 -23.28 31.83
C ASP A 163 -10.86 -24.82 31.91
N GLN A 164 -11.77 -25.48 31.17
CA GLN A 164 -11.78 -26.94 31.04
C GLN A 164 -10.70 -27.48 30.07
N PHE A 165 -10.03 -26.60 29.31
CA PHE A 165 -9.00 -26.95 28.35
C PHE A 165 -7.59 -26.66 28.88
N ASN A 166 -6.61 -27.45 28.44
CA ASN A 166 -5.19 -27.13 28.61
C ASN A 166 -4.83 -25.97 27.67
N LEU A 167 -4.38 -24.83 28.19
CA LEU A 167 -4.12 -23.61 27.41
C LEU A 167 -2.61 -23.42 27.16
N GLU A 168 -2.26 -23.15 25.90
CA GLU A 168 -0.89 -22.87 25.45
C GLU A 168 -0.86 -21.43 24.90
N LYS A 169 0.22 -20.68 25.19
CA LYS A 169 0.28 -19.22 24.98
C LYS A 169 1.61 -18.71 24.42
N ASP A 170 2.67 -19.49 24.46
CA ASP A 170 4.05 -19.04 24.19
C ASP A 170 4.42 -19.22 22.70
N LEU A 171 3.82 -20.18 22.00
CA LEU A 171 4.18 -20.51 20.61
C LEU A 171 3.42 -19.68 19.57
N LEU A 172 2.09 -19.61 19.68
CA LEU A 172 1.24 -19.18 18.56
C LEU A 172 1.53 -17.75 18.07
N PHE A 173 1.73 -16.81 19.00
CA PHE A 173 2.08 -15.43 18.66
C PHE A 173 3.36 -15.36 17.83
N ASN A 174 4.42 -16.05 18.27
CA ASN A 174 5.71 -16.05 17.59
C ASN A 174 5.61 -16.70 16.20
N VAL A 175 4.91 -17.84 16.08
CA VAL A 175 4.72 -18.52 14.79
C VAL A 175 3.89 -17.69 13.82
N LEU A 176 2.76 -17.09 14.25
CA LEU A 176 1.94 -16.24 13.39
C LEU A 176 2.63 -14.93 13.01
N THR A 177 3.43 -14.36 13.92
CA THR A 177 4.28 -13.20 13.65
C THR A 177 5.24 -13.52 12.50
N GLU A 178 6.01 -14.60 12.60
CA GLU A 178 6.94 -14.99 11.54
C GLU A 178 6.21 -15.40 10.25
N CYS A 179 4.97 -15.90 10.32
CA CYS A 179 4.15 -16.13 9.13
C CYS A 179 3.76 -14.83 8.40
N ARG A 180 3.47 -13.73 9.10
CA ARG A 180 3.06 -12.44 8.51
C ARG A 180 4.21 -11.64 7.90
N VAL A 181 5.42 -11.75 8.45
CA VAL A 181 6.61 -11.03 7.96
C VAL A 181 6.88 -11.28 6.46
N ARG A 182 6.78 -12.55 6.02
CA ARG A 182 6.99 -12.99 4.63
C ARG A 182 5.65 -13.21 3.93
N LYS A 183 5.37 -12.45 2.88
CA LYS A 183 4.08 -12.43 2.18
C LYS A 183 3.98 -13.60 1.18
N THR A 184 2.79 -14.17 1.02
CA THR A 184 2.46 -15.04 -0.13
C THR A 184 2.22 -14.22 -1.39
N GLN A 185 2.23 -14.87 -2.55
CA GLN A 185 1.89 -14.21 -3.81
C GLN A 185 0.47 -13.62 -3.79
N GLU A 186 -0.49 -14.30 -3.16
CA GLU A 186 -1.83 -13.76 -2.91
C GLU A 186 -1.85 -12.51 -2.02
N GLU A 187 -0.98 -12.41 -1.00
CA GLU A 187 -0.86 -11.19 -0.17
C GLU A 187 -0.27 -10.04 -1.01
N LEU A 188 0.76 -10.32 -1.80
CA LEU A 188 1.39 -9.35 -2.71
C LEU A 188 0.44 -8.87 -3.83
N GLU A 189 -0.50 -9.71 -4.29
CA GLU A 189 -1.58 -9.29 -5.22
C GLU A 189 -2.45 -8.18 -4.60
N VAL A 190 -2.76 -8.26 -3.29
CA VAL A 190 -3.59 -7.26 -2.60
C VAL A 190 -2.81 -5.99 -2.28
N MET A 191 -1.61 -6.12 -1.71
CA MET A 191 -0.75 -4.98 -1.36
C MET A 191 -0.36 -4.15 -2.59
N HIS A 192 -0.10 -4.80 -3.73
CA HIS A 192 0.20 -4.10 -4.97
C HIS A 192 -1.02 -3.32 -5.51
N TYR A 193 -2.24 -3.83 -5.31
CA TYR A 193 -3.45 -3.10 -5.67
C TYR A 193 -3.70 -1.88 -4.77
N ALA A 194 -3.51 -2.00 -3.46
CA ALA A 194 -3.56 -0.87 -2.53
C ALA A 194 -2.53 0.21 -2.94
N ASN A 195 -1.30 -0.21 -3.27
CA ASN A 195 -0.26 0.68 -3.80
C ASN A 195 -0.65 1.40 -5.09
N GLN A 196 -1.23 0.71 -6.07
CA GLN A 196 -1.70 1.31 -7.32
C GLN A 196 -2.79 2.38 -7.04
N VAL A 197 -3.70 2.11 -6.13
CA VAL A 197 -4.79 3.03 -5.74
C VAL A 197 -4.24 4.26 -5.00
N ALA A 198 -3.38 4.08 -4.00
CA ALA A 198 -2.75 5.17 -3.26
C ALA A 198 -1.81 6.01 -4.14
N SER A 199 -1.01 5.37 -5.00
CA SER A 199 -0.14 6.07 -5.97
C SER A 199 -0.95 6.95 -6.92
N ALA A 200 -2.06 6.42 -7.46
CA ALA A 200 -2.96 7.19 -8.31
C ALA A 200 -3.64 8.34 -7.55
N ALA A 201 -3.95 8.16 -6.26
CA ALA A 201 -4.51 9.22 -5.42
C ALA A 201 -3.49 10.33 -5.13
N HIS A 202 -2.22 10.02 -4.83
CA HIS A 202 -1.13 11.01 -4.71
C HIS A 202 -0.98 11.84 -5.98
N VAL A 203 -0.99 11.22 -7.17
CA VAL A 203 -0.97 11.93 -8.45
C VAL A 203 -2.19 12.86 -8.62
N GLN A 204 -3.38 12.43 -8.20
CA GLN A 204 -4.58 13.28 -8.23
C GLN A 204 -4.50 14.45 -7.25
N VAL A 205 -3.81 14.31 -6.11
CA VAL A 205 -3.54 15.43 -5.19
C VAL A 205 -2.56 16.42 -5.83
N MET A 206 -1.42 15.96 -6.36
CA MET A 206 -0.42 16.81 -7.04
C MET A 206 -1.03 17.64 -8.19
N GLN A 207 -1.99 17.08 -8.93
CA GLN A 207 -2.66 17.75 -10.05
C GLN A 207 -3.75 18.76 -9.62
N GLN A 208 -4.16 18.77 -8.35
CA GLN A 208 -5.29 19.58 -7.87
C GLN A 208 -4.91 20.59 -6.77
N ILE A 209 -3.94 20.26 -5.92
CA ILE A 209 -3.51 21.09 -4.79
C ILE A 209 -2.80 22.37 -5.27
N LYS A 210 -3.03 23.48 -4.58
CA LYS A 210 -2.57 24.83 -4.94
C LYS A 210 -2.29 25.65 -3.68
N PRO A 211 -1.51 26.74 -3.78
CA PRO A 211 -1.43 27.73 -2.71
C PRO A 211 -2.81 28.30 -2.37
N HIS A 212 -3.00 28.70 -1.12
CA HIS A 212 -4.27 29.16 -0.53
C HIS A 212 -5.37 28.10 -0.45
N MET A 213 -5.04 26.81 -0.65
CA MET A 213 -5.85 25.69 -0.18
C MET A 213 -5.43 25.31 1.25
N MET A 214 -6.32 24.64 1.98
CA MET A 214 -6.00 24.08 3.30
C MET A 214 -5.36 22.68 3.15
N GLU A 215 -4.51 22.30 4.09
CA GLU A 215 -3.90 20.96 4.14
C GLU A 215 -4.95 19.82 4.08
N TYR A 216 -6.06 19.91 4.83
CA TYR A 216 -7.14 18.92 4.81
C TYR A 216 -7.81 18.76 3.43
N ALA A 217 -7.62 19.70 2.49
CA ALA A 217 -8.10 19.53 1.13
C ALA A 217 -7.30 18.47 0.36
N ALA A 218 -6.00 18.30 0.65
CA ALA A 218 -5.19 17.23 0.10
C ALA A 218 -5.65 15.86 0.62
N GLU A 219 -5.84 15.74 1.93
CA GLU A 219 -6.45 14.57 2.59
C GLU A 219 -7.81 14.21 1.97
N SER A 220 -8.69 15.20 1.82
CA SER A 220 -10.03 14.99 1.25
C SER A 220 -9.99 14.51 -0.21
N ILE A 221 -9.10 15.07 -1.05
CA ILE A 221 -8.90 14.64 -2.44
C ILE A 221 -8.36 13.21 -2.50
N PHE A 222 -7.40 12.87 -1.62
CA PHE A 222 -6.81 11.54 -1.55
C PHE A 222 -7.87 10.50 -1.13
N MET A 223 -8.52 10.71 0.02
CA MET A 223 -9.54 9.80 0.58
C MET A 223 -10.76 9.64 -0.34
N TYR A 224 -11.17 10.71 -1.02
CA TYR A 224 -12.17 10.61 -2.08
C TYR A 224 -11.71 9.68 -3.21
N THR A 225 -10.46 9.84 -3.67
CA THR A 225 -9.93 9.07 -4.80
C THR A 225 -9.76 7.59 -4.47
N THR A 226 -9.16 7.27 -3.32
CA THR A 226 -8.89 5.89 -2.89
C THR A 226 -10.19 5.11 -2.66
N TYR A 227 -11.18 5.71 -1.99
CA TYR A 227 -12.45 5.03 -1.75
C TYR A 227 -13.32 4.96 -3.01
N SER A 228 -13.51 6.07 -3.75
CA SER A 228 -14.44 6.10 -4.89
C SER A 228 -13.96 5.32 -6.13
N ARG A 229 -12.64 5.13 -6.29
CA ARG A 229 -12.06 4.39 -7.43
C ARG A 229 -11.50 3.02 -7.04
N GLY A 230 -10.91 2.89 -5.85
CA GLY A 230 -10.31 1.65 -5.36
C GLY A 230 -11.21 0.80 -4.47
N GLY A 231 -12.29 1.37 -3.91
CA GLY A 231 -13.10 0.70 -2.88
C GLY A 231 -12.43 0.62 -1.51
N CYS A 232 -11.29 1.30 -1.32
CA CYS A 232 -10.54 1.37 -0.06
C CYS A 232 -11.31 2.23 0.95
N ARG A 233 -12.09 1.59 1.83
CA ARG A 233 -13.00 2.30 2.76
C ARG A 233 -12.27 2.94 3.95
N HIS A 234 -11.11 2.40 4.33
CA HIS A 234 -10.33 2.89 5.47
C HIS A 234 -9.02 3.54 4.99
N ALA A 235 -8.60 4.56 5.72
CA ALA A 235 -7.19 4.92 5.79
C ALA A 235 -6.52 3.97 6.80
N PRO A 236 -5.32 3.44 6.53
CA PRO A 236 -4.61 2.53 7.43
C PRO A 236 -4.05 3.27 8.66
N TYR A 237 -3.73 4.55 8.49
CA TYR A 237 -3.36 5.51 9.53
C TYR A 237 -4.01 6.88 9.23
N THR A 238 -3.89 7.85 10.15
CA THR A 238 -4.40 9.21 9.94
C THR A 238 -3.58 9.93 8.85
N PRO A 239 -4.18 10.43 7.76
CA PRO A 239 -3.46 11.16 6.71
C PRO A 239 -2.65 12.36 7.24
N ILE A 240 -1.38 12.44 6.84
CA ILE A 240 -0.43 13.46 7.28
C ILE A 240 -0.21 14.43 6.12
N CYS A 241 -0.94 15.55 6.11
CA CYS A 241 -0.87 16.55 5.04
C CYS A 241 -0.08 17.78 5.51
N ALA A 242 1.24 17.69 5.60
CA ALA A 242 2.05 18.74 6.17
C ALA A 242 2.53 19.78 5.13
N SER A 243 2.44 21.06 5.46
CA SER A 243 2.88 22.19 4.60
C SER A 243 3.82 23.16 5.32
N GLY A 244 4.90 23.54 4.64
CA GLY A 244 5.93 24.45 5.17
C GLY A 244 6.52 23.90 6.47
N PRO A 245 6.63 24.70 7.55
CA PRO A 245 7.19 24.27 8.83
C PRO A 245 6.58 22.98 9.40
N ASN A 246 5.29 22.71 9.13
CA ASN A 246 4.60 21.49 9.58
C ASN A 246 5.32 20.22 9.09
N GLY A 247 5.99 20.25 7.93
CA GLY A 247 6.75 19.13 7.38
C GLY A 247 7.92 18.67 8.26
N SER A 248 8.29 19.41 9.31
CA SER A 248 9.27 18.98 10.33
C SER A 248 8.67 18.18 11.49
N THR A 249 7.34 17.97 11.50
CA THR A 249 6.58 17.20 12.50
C THR A 249 6.15 15.88 11.87
N LEU A 250 6.83 14.79 12.24
CA LEU A 250 6.73 13.51 11.50
C LEU A 250 5.31 12.94 11.41
N HIS A 251 4.58 12.93 12.52
CA HIS A 251 3.18 12.48 12.60
C HIS A 251 2.26 13.70 12.81
N TYR A 252 2.25 14.63 11.86
CA TYR A 252 1.27 15.73 11.78
C TYR A 252 -0.14 15.18 11.45
N GLY A 253 -1.17 16.02 11.28
CA GLY A 253 -2.53 15.59 10.91
C GLY A 253 -3.39 14.97 12.03
N HIS A 254 -2.79 14.56 13.15
CA HIS A 254 -3.54 14.10 14.33
C HIS A 254 -4.47 15.18 14.90
N ALA A 255 -5.48 14.79 15.71
CA ALA A 255 -6.60 15.65 16.13
C ALA A 255 -6.28 16.95 16.90
N ALA A 256 -5.03 17.23 17.28
CA ALA A 256 -4.59 18.50 17.88
C ALA A 256 -3.67 19.33 16.95
N SER A 257 -3.40 18.81 15.75
CA SER A 257 -2.67 19.44 14.64
C SER A 257 -3.34 19.02 13.30
N PRO A 258 -4.65 19.27 13.10
CA PRO A 258 -5.50 18.42 12.27
C PRO A 258 -5.56 18.85 10.79
N ASN A 259 -4.41 18.94 10.12
CA ASN A 259 -4.30 19.35 8.71
C ASN A 259 -4.99 20.71 8.44
N ASP A 260 -4.81 21.69 9.34
CA ASP A 260 -5.57 22.94 9.40
C ASP A 260 -4.81 24.21 9.00
N ARG A 261 -3.58 24.10 8.45
CA ARG A 261 -2.83 25.25 7.93
C ARG A 261 -3.26 25.59 6.49
N GLU A 262 -3.23 26.88 6.15
CA GLU A 262 -3.31 27.36 4.77
C GLU A 262 -1.95 27.16 4.08
N ILE A 263 -1.94 26.52 2.91
CA ILE A 263 -0.74 26.21 2.14
C ILE A 263 -0.22 27.49 1.47
N GLY A 264 0.98 27.94 1.87
CA GLY A 264 1.65 29.11 1.32
C GLY A 264 2.37 28.84 0.00
N SER A 265 2.50 29.88 -0.84
CA SER A 265 2.97 29.77 -2.23
C SER A 265 4.42 29.31 -2.42
N ASN A 266 5.23 29.26 -1.37
CA ASN A 266 6.63 28.78 -1.42
C ASN A 266 6.88 27.59 -0.49
N ASP A 267 5.84 27.02 0.10
CA ASP A 267 5.99 25.89 1.03
C ASP A 267 6.39 24.61 0.29
N MET A 268 7.20 23.78 0.94
CA MET A 268 7.20 22.35 0.63
C MET A 268 5.94 21.73 1.24
N LEU A 269 5.27 20.88 0.46
CA LEU A 269 4.33 19.90 0.96
C LEU A 269 5.09 18.59 1.22
N LEU A 270 4.76 17.94 2.33
CA LEU A 270 5.11 16.57 2.65
C LEU A 270 3.80 15.88 2.98
N LEU A 271 3.31 15.07 2.03
CA LEU A 271 2.03 14.40 2.12
C LEU A 271 2.26 12.90 2.24
N ASP A 272 1.97 12.38 3.42
CA ASP A 272 2.12 10.97 3.80
C ASP A 272 0.71 10.39 3.99
N MET A 273 0.32 9.52 3.05
CA MET A 273 -1.04 9.00 2.93
C MET A 273 -1.09 7.62 2.25
N GLY A 274 -1.63 6.65 2.98
CA GLY A 274 -1.84 5.26 2.56
C GLY A 274 -3.32 4.89 2.38
N CYS A 275 -3.62 3.72 1.82
CA CYS A 275 -5.00 3.21 1.75
C CYS A 275 -5.08 1.72 2.11
N GLU A 276 -6.16 1.31 2.77
CA GLU A 276 -6.42 -0.09 3.10
C GLU A 276 -7.34 -0.72 2.03
N TYR A 277 -6.90 -1.81 1.39
CA TYR A 277 -7.80 -2.69 0.65
C TYR A 277 -7.83 -4.07 1.27
N TYR A 278 -9.00 -4.46 1.77
CA TYR A 278 -9.23 -5.76 2.42
C TYR A 278 -8.26 -6.02 3.59
N CYS A 279 -8.07 -5.02 4.46
CA CYS A 279 -7.12 -5.04 5.59
C CYS A 279 -5.63 -5.16 5.23
N TYR A 280 -5.25 -5.13 3.95
CA TYR A 280 -3.85 -4.94 3.53
C TYR A 280 -3.61 -3.46 3.23
N ASP A 281 -2.51 -2.95 3.78
CA ASP A 281 -2.16 -1.54 3.76
C ASP A 281 -1.19 -1.21 2.61
N SER A 282 -1.14 0.06 2.23
CA SER A 282 -0.03 0.69 1.49
C SER A 282 0.45 1.90 2.27
N ASP A 283 1.74 2.22 2.22
CA ASP A 283 2.34 3.39 2.87
C ASP A 283 3.11 4.23 1.84
N ILE A 284 2.80 5.52 1.72
CA ILE A 284 3.38 6.37 0.65
C ILE A 284 3.46 7.83 1.11
N THR A 285 4.69 8.31 1.26
CA THR A 285 5.01 9.75 1.33
C THR A 285 5.44 10.33 -0.02
N CYS A 286 4.84 11.47 -0.37
CA CYS A 286 5.23 12.34 -1.48
C CYS A 286 5.55 13.76 -0.97
N SER A 287 6.77 14.23 -1.26
CA SER A 287 7.16 15.64 -0.99
C SER A 287 7.30 16.43 -2.30
N PHE A 288 6.77 17.66 -2.34
CA PHE A 288 6.79 18.52 -3.54
C PHE A 288 6.47 20.00 -3.22
N PRO A 289 6.89 20.98 -4.04
CA PRO A 289 6.62 22.40 -3.80
C PRO A 289 5.16 22.77 -4.10
N ALA A 290 4.52 23.54 -3.21
CA ALA A 290 3.10 23.88 -3.29
C ALA A 290 2.68 24.65 -4.57
N ASN A 291 3.62 25.33 -5.23
CA ASN A 291 3.40 26.08 -6.47
C ASN A 291 3.75 25.29 -7.75
N GLY A 292 4.22 24.05 -7.62
CA GLY A 292 4.64 23.21 -8.76
C GLY A 292 6.02 23.53 -9.35
N LYS A 293 6.86 24.32 -8.67
CA LYS A 293 8.26 24.62 -9.03
C LYS A 293 9.20 24.61 -7.83
N PHE A 294 10.28 23.83 -7.91
CA PHE A 294 11.27 23.76 -6.83
C PHE A 294 12.15 25.01 -6.83
N SER A 295 12.41 25.58 -5.65
CA SER A 295 13.53 26.49 -5.45
C SER A 295 14.87 25.73 -5.42
N GLU A 296 15.99 26.44 -5.50
CA GLU A 296 17.34 25.84 -5.44
C GLU A 296 17.57 25.04 -4.16
N ASP A 297 17.24 25.61 -2.99
CA ASP A 297 17.31 24.89 -1.70
C ASP A 297 16.33 23.70 -1.63
N GLN A 298 15.13 23.84 -2.21
CA GLN A 298 14.13 22.76 -2.23
C GLN A 298 14.58 21.58 -3.10
N ALA A 299 15.07 21.85 -4.31
CA ALA A 299 15.63 20.82 -5.19
C ALA A 299 16.82 20.12 -4.52
N MET A 300 17.74 20.88 -3.92
CA MET A 300 18.95 20.35 -3.32
C MET A 300 18.68 19.42 -2.11
N VAL A 301 17.75 19.78 -1.23
CA VAL A 301 17.31 18.90 -0.12
C VAL A 301 16.52 17.70 -0.65
N TYR A 302 15.67 17.91 -1.66
CA TYR A 302 14.88 16.84 -2.25
C TYR A 302 15.74 15.78 -2.96
N GLU A 303 16.71 16.21 -3.76
CA GLU A 303 17.63 15.33 -4.48
C GLU A 303 18.58 14.57 -3.54
N ALA A 304 18.97 15.15 -2.39
CA ALA A 304 19.71 14.44 -1.35
C ALA A 304 18.91 13.28 -0.74
N VAL A 305 17.60 13.46 -0.51
CA VAL A 305 16.70 12.39 -0.04
C VAL A 305 16.40 11.39 -1.16
N LEU A 306 16.24 11.83 -2.40
CA LEU A 306 16.02 10.95 -3.56
C LEU A 306 17.22 10.04 -3.81
N ALA A 307 18.44 10.56 -3.69
CA ALA A 307 19.67 9.78 -3.79
C ALA A 307 19.77 8.74 -2.67
N ALA A 308 19.38 9.09 -1.43
CA ALA A 308 19.30 8.15 -0.31
C ALA A 308 18.28 7.02 -0.56
N HIS A 309 17.09 7.38 -1.06
CA HIS A 309 16.02 6.43 -1.41
C HIS A 309 16.47 5.46 -2.52
N GLN A 310 17.03 5.98 -3.61
CA GLN A 310 17.52 5.18 -4.73
C GLN A 310 18.65 4.24 -4.30
N ALA A 311 19.67 4.75 -3.59
CA ALA A 311 20.79 3.94 -3.13
C ALA A 311 20.38 2.81 -2.17
N VAL A 312 19.35 3.02 -1.33
CA VAL A 312 18.77 1.95 -0.50
C VAL A 312 18.05 0.91 -1.35
N ILE A 313 17.16 1.29 -2.27
CA ILE A 313 16.42 0.33 -3.11
C ILE A 313 17.37 -0.50 -3.97
N GLU A 314 18.43 0.11 -4.53
CA GLU A 314 19.47 -0.60 -5.29
C GLU A 314 20.32 -1.57 -4.43
N ALA A 315 20.40 -1.33 -3.12
CA ALA A 315 21.16 -2.16 -2.18
C ALA A 315 20.33 -3.28 -1.53
N ILE A 316 19.00 -3.16 -1.45
CA ILE A 316 18.10 -4.16 -0.86
C ILE A 316 18.16 -5.47 -1.65
N LYS A 317 18.38 -6.57 -0.91
CA LYS A 317 18.26 -7.97 -1.33
C LYS A 317 18.32 -8.89 -0.10
N PRO A 318 18.03 -10.20 -0.22
CA PRO A 318 18.16 -11.13 0.89
C PRO A 318 19.59 -11.16 1.46
N GLY A 319 19.71 -11.21 2.78
CA GLY A 319 21.00 -11.20 3.49
C GLY A 319 21.54 -9.82 3.86
N VAL A 320 20.84 -8.73 3.52
CA VAL A 320 21.25 -7.35 3.87
C VAL A 320 20.73 -6.93 5.25
N SER A 321 21.56 -6.22 6.04
CA SER A 321 21.20 -5.66 7.35
C SER A 321 20.37 -4.37 7.19
N TRP A 322 19.17 -4.31 7.79
CA TRP A 322 18.35 -3.08 7.73
C TRP A 322 19.00 -1.87 8.45
N PRO A 323 19.66 -2.04 9.62
CA PRO A 323 20.48 -0.97 10.20
C PRO A 323 21.58 -0.43 9.26
N ASP A 324 22.17 -1.27 8.41
CA ASP A 324 23.21 -0.84 7.48
C ASP A 324 22.62 0.00 6.34
N MET A 325 21.38 -0.30 5.93
CA MET A 325 20.62 0.54 4.99
C MET A 325 20.30 1.91 5.59
N HIS A 326 19.92 1.97 6.88
CA HIS A 326 19.73 3.25 7.57
C HIS A 326 21.00 4.10 7.55
N LEU A 327 22.16 3.49 7.84
CA LEU A 327 23.47 4.16 7.73
C LEU A 327 23.86 4.51 6.28
N LEU A 328 23.33 3.82 5.26
CA LEU A 328 23.51 4.19 3.84
C LEU A 328 22.69 5.45 3.51
N ALA A 329 21.41 5.49 3.87
CA ALA A 329 20.57 6.68 3.68
C ALA A 329 21.14 7.92 4.38
N GLU A 330 21.64 7.78 5.61
CA GLU A 330 22.32 8.85 6.35
C GLU A 330 23.53 9.42 5.59
N ARG A 331 24.32 8.58 4.89
CA ARG A 331 25.47 9.07 4.09
C ARG A 331 25.03 9.99 2.96
N HIS A 332 24.00 9.60 2.21
CA HIS A 332 23.51 10.39 1.08
C HIS A 332 22.89 11.72 1.54
N ILE A 333 22.09 11.71 2.61
CA ILE A 333 21.53 12.93 3.21
C ILE A 333 22.63 13.86 3.73
N LEU A 334 23.60 13.34 4.50
CA LEU A 334 24.73 14.15 5.00
C LEU A 334 25.61 14.71 3.86
N THR A 335 25.78 13.95 2.78
CA THR A 335 26.56 14.38 1.61
C THR A 335 25.88 15.55 0.90
N GLY A 336 24.58 15.44 0.57
CA GLY A 336 23.84 16.54 -0.03
C GLY A 336 23.75 17.78 0.87
N LEU A 337 23.62 17.60 2.19
CA LEU A 337 23.66 18.71 3.15
C LEU A 337 25.06 19.36 3.30
N LYS A 338 26.15 18.60 3.08
CA LYS A 338 27.54 19.11 3.02
C LYS A 338 27.81 19.85 1.72
N GLU A 339 27.34 19.32 0.58
CA GLU A 339 27.44 19.98 -0.74
C GLU A 339 26.63 21.28 -0.79
N GLY A 340 25.42 21.27 -0.20
CA GLY A 340 24.65 22.47 0.08
C GLY A 340 25.19 23.35 1.22
N GLY A 341 26.30 22.98 1.87
CA GLY A 341 26.93 23.81 2.89
C GLY A 341 26.05 24.13 4.12
N TRP A 342 25.02 23.34 4.39
CA TRP A 342 24.38 23.28 5.71
C TRP A 342 25.30 22.57 6.72
N LEU A 343 26.14 21.66 6.22
CA LEU A 343 27.13 20.92 7.00
C LEU A 343 28.56 21.16 6.50
N GLN A 344 29.53 20.89 7.37
CA GLN A 344 30.98 21.00 7.11
C GLN A 344 31.74 19.91 7.88
N GLY A 345 32.94 19.51 7.44
CA GLY A 345 33.68 18.38 8.04
C GLY A 345 33.41 17.05 7.33
N GLU A 346 33.89 15.92 7.87
CA GLU A 346 33.86 14.63 7.15
C GLU A 346 32.66 13.74 7.50
N ILE A 347 32.15 13.03 6.47
CA ILE A 347 30.86 12.32 6.54
C ILE A 347 30.88 11.17 7.56
N GLU A 348 31.97 10.41 7.64
CA GLU A 348 32.07 9.32 8.62
C GLU A 348 32.20 9.85 10.06
N GLU A 349 32.81 11.03 10.28
CA GLU A 349 32.83 11.69 11.59
C GLU A 349 31.42 12.17 11.98
N MET A 350 30.67 12.76 11.03
CA MET A 350 29.27 13.11 11.23
C MET A 350 28.40 11.91 11.61
N ILE A 351 28.67 10.73 11.03
CA ILE A 351 27.95 9.48 11.31
C ILE A 351 28.33 8.92 12.69
N GLU A 352 29.62 8.96 13.07
CA GLU A 352 30.05 8.57 14.41
C GLU A 352 29.40 9.44 15.48
N GLN A 353 29.39 10.76 15.29
CA GLN A 353 28.74 11.73 16.18
C GLN A 353 27.21 11.85 15.99
N ARG A 354 26.60 10.94 15.21
CA ARG A 354 25.15 10.83 14.94
C ARG A 354 24.50 12.15 14.50
N VAL A 355 25.23 12.99 13.76
CA VAL A 355 24.73 14.28 13.21
C VAL A 355 23.52 14.06 12.30
N ALA A 356 23.50 12.97 11.52
CA ALA A 356 22.38 12.61 10.66
C ALA A 356 21.05 12.45 11.43
N ALA A 357 21.08 11.97 12.68
CA ALA A 357 19.88 11.81 13.50
C ALA A 357 19.23 13.14 13.94
N LEU A 358 19.87 14.28 13.68
CA LEU A 358 19.26 15.62 13.80
C LEU A 358 18.33 15.94 12.61
N PHE A 359 18.60 15.33 11.45
CA PHE A 359 17.91 15.54 10.17
C PHE A 359 17.01 14.36 9.79
N MET A 360 17.31 13.14 10.24
CA MET A 360 16.50 11.93 10.09
C MET A 360 16.35 11.21 11.46
N PRO A 361 15.45 11.67 12.34
CA PRO A 361 15.33 11.16 13.71
C PRO A 361 14.49 9.87 13.86
N HIS A 362 13.81 9.44 12.79
CA HIS A 362 13.03 8.20 12.71
C HIS A 362 13.88 7.04 12.13
N GLY A 363 13.27 5.87 11.97
CA GLY A 363 13.88 4.77 11.23
C GLY A 363 14.01 5.08 9.73
N LEU A 364 14.66 4.21 8.97
CA LEU A 364 14.60 4.25 7.50
C LEU A 364 13.31 3.61 6.93
N GLY A 365 12.53 2.97 7.80
CA GLY A 365 11.34 2.23 7.43
C GLY A 365 11.14 0.96 8.23
N HIS A 366 10.07 0.27 7.88
CA HIS A 366 9.45 -0.77 8.68
C HIS A 366 8.78 -1.81 7.82
N LEU A 367 8.55 -2.99 8.39
CA LEU A 367 7.72 -4.00 7.74
C LEU A 367 6.31 -3.44 7.52
N LEU A 368 5.69 -3.80 6.40
CA LEU A 368 4.32 -3.42 6.02
C LEU A 368 3.53 -4.68 5.64
N GLY A 369 2.23 -4.70 5.89
CA GLY A 369 1.38 -5.86 5.57
C GLY A 369 -0.10 -5.66 5.90
N LEU A 370 -0.58 -6.39 6.91
CA LEU A 370 -1.93 -6.25 7.47
C LEU A 370 -2.06 -5.19 8.57
N ASP A 371 -0.94 -4.58 8.93
CA ASP A 371 -0.83 -3.36 9.73
C ASP A 371 0.26 -2.51 9.05
N THR A 372 0.14 -1.18 9.15
CA THR A 372 1.07 -0.22 8.54
C THR A 372 2.49 -0.43 9.07
N HIS A 373 2.58 -0.46 10.40
CA HIS A 373 3.75 -0.94 11.14
C HIS A 373 3.58 -2.44 11.42
N ASP A 374 3.91 -3.28 10.45
CA ASP A 374 3.66 -4.72 10.50
C ASP A 374 4.55 -5.46 11.53
N VAL A 375 4.06 -6.61 11.96
CA VAL A 375 4.60 -7.36 13.08
C VAL A 375 5.92 -8.08 12.77
N GLY A 376 6.69 -8.39 13.81
CA GLY A 376 7.87 -9.25 13.70
C GLY A 376 9.20 -8.53 13.44
N GLY A 377 9.20 -7.20 13.49
CA GLY A 377 10.41 -6.39 13.35
C GLY A 377 11.48 -6.67 14.42
N TYR A 378 11.07 -7.05 15.63
CA TYR A 378 11.92 -7.52 16.74
C TYR A 378 11.42 -8.83 17.37
N ALA A 379 11.19 -9.85 16.53
CA ALA A 379 10.81 -11.20 16.98
C ALA A 379 12.00 -11.96 17.64
N PRO A 380 11.76 -13.02 18.43
CA PRO A 380 12.83 -13.85 18.99
C PRO A 380 13.79 -14.38 17.92
N GLY A 381 15.09 -14.21 18.14
CA GLY A 381 16.14 -14.60 17.18
C GLY A 381 16.49 -13.53 16.13
N THR A 382 15.79 -12.39 16.10
CA THR A 382 16.21 -11.21 15.34
C THR A 382 17.24 -10.38 16.13
N PRO A 383 18.04 -9.50 15.48
CA PRO A 383 18.98 -8.62 16.18
C PRO A 383 18.29 -7.59 17.09
N ASP A 384 18.94 -7.26 18.20
CA ASP A 384 18.43 -6.30 19.20
C ASP A 384 18.26 -4.88 18.66
N ARG A 385 17.35 -4.11 19.28
CA ARG A 385 17.15 -2.68 19.01
C ARG A 385 18.39 -1.88 19.41
N ILE A 386 19.03 -1.23 18.44
CA ILE A 386 20.28 -0.48 18.63
C ILE A 386 20.01 0.84 19.36
N ASP A 387 20.46 1.00 20.60
CA ASP A 387 20.28 2.25 21.36
C ASP A 387 21.26 3.37 20.93
N LYS A 388 21.00 3.96 19.76
CA LYS A 388 21.64 5.20 19.27
C LYS A 388 20.59 6.12 18.63
N PRO A 389 20.76 7.46 18.66
CA PRO A 389 19.90 8.39 17.91
C PRO A 389 19.72 7.98 16.43
N GLY A 390 18.51 8.13 15.88
CA GLY A 390 18.11 7.57 14.58
C GLY A 390 17.82 6.07 14.69
N LEU A 391 18.87 5.26 14.78
CA LEU A 391 18.82 3.79 14.83
C LEU A 391 17.84 3.21 15.87
N ARG A 392 17.68 3.81 17.05
CA ARG A 392 16.74 3.35 18.08
C ARG A 392 15.27 3.42 17.64
N SER A 393 14.98 4.28 16.66
CA SER A 393 13.66 4.54 16.07
C SER A 393 13.31 3.58 14.92
N LEU A 394 14.24 2.73 14.47
CA LEU A 394 13.93 1.66 13.52
C LEU A 394 12.86 0.73 14.09
N ARG A 395 11.93 0.24 13.26
CA ARG A 395 10.93 -0.76 13.68
C ARG A 395 11.42 -2.19 13.52
N THR A 396 12.56 -2.38 12.86
CA THR A 396 13.25 -3.67 12.78
C THR A 396 14.76 -3.47 12.73
N ALA A 397 15.52 -4.44 13.26
CA ALA A 397 16.95 -4.58 13.01
C ALA A 397 17.28 -5.88 12.24
N ARG A 398 16.28 -6.47 11.56
CA ARG A 398 16.43 -7.74 10.84
C ARG A 398 17.45 -7.67 9.70
N ILE A 399 17.97 -8.86 9.40
CA ILE A 399 18.50 -9.17 8.07
C ILE A 399 17.29 -9.38 7.14
N LEU A 400 17.31 -8.78 5.95
CA LEU A 400 16.24 -8.88 4.98
C LEU A 400 16.17 -10.29 4.37
N GLU A 401 14.95 -10.73 4.10
CA GLU A 401 14.62 -12.06 3.58
C GLU A 401 13.65 -11.91 2.40
N GLU A 402 13.66 -12.87 1.46
CA GLU A 402 12.75 -12.84 0.30
C GLU A 402 11.27 -12.81 0.73
N ASN A 403 10.45 -12.05 0.01
CA ASN A 403 9.03 -11.80 0.29
C ASN A 403 8.74 -11.02 1.58
N MET A 404 9.74 -10.44 2.25
CA MET A 404 9.48 -9.29 3.12
C MET A 404 8.95 -8.12 2.27
N VAL A 405 8.03 -7.35 2.84
CA VAL A 405 7.63 -6.03 2.33
C VAL A 405 8.00 -5.00 3.39
N ILE A 406 8.67 -3.94 2.95
CA ILE A 406 9.28 -2.94 3.83
C ILE A 406 9.15 -1.55 3.20
N THR A 407 8.85 -0.52 4.00
CA THR A 407 8.92 0.88 3.56
C THR A 407 10.37 1.31 3.40
N VAL A 408 10.66 2.14 2.40
CA VAL A 408 11.95 2.83 2.22
C VAL A 408 11.68 4.33 2.31
N GLU A 409 11.73 4.88 3.52
CA GLU A 409 11.19 6.20 3.88
C GLU A 409 12.23 7.27 4.28
N PRO A 410 13.42 7.39 3.65
CA PRO A 410 14.41 8.38 4.07
C PRO A 410 13.84 9.80 4.05
N GLY A 411 14.26 10.61 5.01
CA GLY A 411 13.79 11.99 5.16
C GLY A 411 14.80 12.94 5.78
N CYS A 412 14.67 14.21 5.45
CA CYS A 412 15.53 15.31 5.90
C CYS A 412 14.68 16.48 6.40
N TYR A 413 14.75 16.78 7.70
CA TYR A 413 13.93 17.81 8.35
C TYR A 413 14.80 18.86 9.05
N PHE A 414 14.40 20.13 8.94
CA PHE A 414 15.03 21.24 9.65
C PHE A 414 14.29 21.51 10.98
N ASN A 415 14.23 20.50 11.85
CA ASN A 415 13.46 20.57 13.08
C ASN A 415 14.18 21.44 14.15
N PRO A 416 13.57 22.55 14.62
CA PRO A 416 14.23 23.49 15.52
C PRO A 416 14.51 22.92 16.92
N PHE A 417 13.74 21.93 17.38
CA PHE A 417 13.94 21.29 18.69
C PHE A 417 15.14 20.34 18.70
N LEU A 418 15.53 19.80 17.54
CA LEU A 418 16.75 18.98 17.39
C LEU A 418 17.98 19.85 17.11
N LEU A 419 17.87 20.77 16.15
CA LEU A 419 18.99 21.60 15.71
C LEU A 419 19.40 22.66 16.73
N GLY A 420 18.43 23.27 17.44
CA GLY A 420 18.69 24.33 18.43
C GLY A 420 19.69 23.92 19.52
N PRO A 421 19.46 22.81 20.24
CA PRO A 421 20.42 22.27 21.21
C PRO A 421 21.73 21.78 20.57
N ALA A 422 21.67 21.21 19.37
CA ALA A 422 22.85 20.68 18.69
C ALA A 422 23.86 21.76 18.29
N PHE A 423 23.42 23.01 18.07
CA PHE A 423 24.31 24.14 17.81
C PHE A 423 25.29 24.46 18.97
N GLU A 424 24.96 24.08 20.20
CA GLU A 424 25.81 24.24 21.39
C GLU A 424 26.49 22.92 21.82
N SER A 425 26.28 21.83 21.06
CA SER A 425 26.91 20.55 21.31
C SER A 425 28.38 20.57 20.90
N THR A 426 29.28 20.13 21.79
CA THR A 426 30.72 20.04 21.49
C THR A 426 31.06 18.92 20.50
N SER A 427 30.20 17.91 20.34
CA SER A 427 30.39 16.83 19.36
C SER A 427 29.69 17.08 18.03
N GLN A 428 28.53 17.74 18.02
CA GLN A 428 27.73 17.92 16.79
C GLN A 428 27.84 19.35 16.22
N GLY A 429 27.91 20.37 17.08
CA GLY A 429 27.99 21.78 16.69
C GLY A 429 29.12 22.13 15.71
N PRO A 430 30.33 21.53 15.78
CA PRO A 430 31.40 21.79 14.81
C PRO A 430 31.02 21.49 13.36
N PHE A 431 30.12 20.53 13.12
CA PHE A 431 29.68 20.14 11.78
C PHE A 431 28.55 21.04 11.23
N LEU A 432 27.90 21.87 12.05
CA LEU A 432 26.68 22.60 11.71
C LEU A 432 26.95 24.04 11.24
N ASN A 433 26.59 24.38 10.00
CA ASN A 433 26.56 25.78 9.56
C ASN A 433 25.33 26.49 10.15
N ARG A 434 25.45 26.91 11.42
CA ARG A 434 24.38 27.56 12.20
C ARG A 434 23.60 28.60 11.39
N ARG A 435 24.29 29.50 10.67
CA ARG A 435 23.66 30.58 9.89
C ARG A 435 22.79 30.07 8.73
N ARG A 436 23.22 29.02 8.00
CA ARG A 436 22.39 28.46 6.91
C ARG A 436 21.21 27.69 7.50
N LEU A 437 21.45 26.91 8.56
CA LEU A 437 20.43 26.12 9.23
C LEU A 437 19.34 26.98 9.90
N GLU A 438 19.70 28.07 10.59
CA GLU A 438 18.75 29.06 11.14
C GLU A 438 17.85 29.66 10.05
N GLY A 439 18.39 29.93 8.87
CA GLY A 439 17.62 30.38 7.70
C GLY A 439 16.68 29.32 7.11
N SER A 440 16.90 28.04 7.41
CA SER A 440 16.13 26.89 6.89
C SER A 440 15.03 26.40 7.84
N MET A 441 14.89 26.96 9.05
CA MET A 441 13.89 26.50 10.04
C MET A 441 12.42 26.64 9.56
N GLY A 442 12.16 27.45 8.54
CA GLY A 442 10.85 27.57 7.90
C GLY A 442 10.54 26.50 6.83
N PHE A 443 11.52 25.67 6.46
CA PHE A 443 11.42 24.72 5.35
C PHE A 443 10.51 23.52 5.65
N GLY A 444 10.43 23.10 6.91
CA GLY A 444 9.84 21.81 7.29
C GLY A 444 10.81 20.67 7.00
N GLY A 445 10.56 19.90 5.95
CA GLY A 445 11.42 18.81 5.51
C GLY A 445 10.93 18.13 4.23
N VAL A 446 11.65 17.09 3.83
CA VAL A 446 11.30 16.16 2.75
C VAL A 446 11.34 14.74 3.29
N ARG A 447 10.34 13.91 2.93
CA ARG A 447 10.39 12.45 2.99
C ARG A 447 9.96 11.89 1.63
N ILE A 448 10.59 10.79 1.22
CA ILE A 448 10.27 10.06 -0.02
C ILE A 448 10.15 8.60 0.39
N GLU A 449 9.00 7.99 0.12
CA GLU A 449 8.67 6.67 0.66
C GLU A 449 7.95 5.78 -0.34
N ASP A 450 8.61 4.68 -0.69
CA ASP A 450 8.12 3.59 -1.53
C ASP A 450 7.90 2.31 -0.69
N ASP A 451 6.84 1.57 -1.02
CA ASP A 451 6.59 0.21 -0.52
C ASP A 451 7.36 -0.83 -1.33
N VAL A 452 8.36 -1.47 -0.73
CA VAL A 452 9.33 -2.31 -1.44
C VAL A 452 9.22 -3.77 -1.04
N ILE A 453 9.08 -4.64 -2.05
CA ILE A 453 9.18 -6.10 -1.91
C ILE A 453 10.65 -6.51 -2.05
N VAL A 454 11.16 -7.31 -1.12
CA VAL A 454 12.45 -7.99 -1.26
C VAL A 454 12.29 -9.21 -2.16
N THR A 455 12.98 -9.26 -3.31
CA THR A 455 12.97 -10.40 -4.25
C THR A 455 14.09 -11.39 -3.94
N ALA A 456 14.20 -12.49 -4.68
CA ALA A 456 15.25 -13.49 -4.48
C ALA A 456 16.69 -12.94 -4.67
N ASP A 457 16.83 -11.88 -5.46
CA ASP A 457 18.09 -11.32 -5.95
C ASP A 457 18.26 -9.80 -5.72
N GLY A 458 17.19 -9.10 -5.33
CA GLY A 458 17.13 -7.64 -5.29
C GLY A 458 15.88 -7.11 -4.58
N ALA A 459 15.32 -6.04 -5.15
CA ALA A 459 14.17 -5.32 -4.62
C ALA A 459 13.21 -4.90 -5.75
N ARG A 460 11.92 -4.73 -5.42
CA ARG A 460 10.93 -4.14 -6.33
C ARG A 460 9.93 -3.27 -5.58
N SER A 461 9.93 -1.97 -5.89
CA SER A 461 8.88 -1.05 -5.44
C SER A 461 7.52 -1.44 -6.04
N MET A 462 6.48 -1.34 -5.23
CA MET A 462 5.07 -1.39 -5.65
C MET A 462 4.50 -0.01 -5.95
N THR A 463 5.13 1.03 -5.39
CA THR A 463 4.74 2.43 -5.49
C THR A 463 5.03 3.00 -6.88
N ASN A 464 4.13 3.84 -7.39
CA ASN A 464 4.23 4.38 -8.75
C ASN A 464 3.76 5.83 -8.81
N VAL A 465 4.57 6.72 -8.23
CA VAL A 465 4.37 8.17 -8.19
C VAL A 465 5.57 8.89 -8.87
N PRO A 466 5.44 10.14 -9.33
CA PRO A 466 6.58 10.89 -9.84
C PRO A 466 7.64 11.11 -8.75
N ARG A 467 8.90 10.76 -9.06
CA ARG A 467 10.04 10.82 -8.10
C ARG A 467 11.19 11.73 -8.51
N THR A 468 11.37 12.10 -9.78
CA THR A 468 12.35 13.16 -10.12
C THR A 468 11.69 14.54 -10.03
N VAL A 469 12.48 15.59 -9.76
CA VAL A 469 12.04 17.00 -9.83
C VAL A 469 11.29 17.27 -11.15
N ALA A 470 11.83 16.79 -12.27
CA ALA A 470 11.24 16.96 -13.61
C ALA A 470 9.94 16.15 -13.84
N ASP A 471 9.73 15.02 -13.14
CA ASP A 471 8.45 14.31 -13.16
C ASP A 471 7.40 15.06 -12.34
N ILE A 472 7.75 15.48 -11.11
CA ILE A 472 6.84 16.16 -10.19
C ILE A 472 6.37 17.49 -10.78
N GLU A 473 7.29 18.33 -11.25
CA GLU A 473 6.93 19.61 -11.89
C GLU A 473 6.08 19.43 -13.16
N ALA A 474 6.24 18.32 -13.88
CA ALA A 474 5.41 18.02 -15.04
C ALA A 474 4.00 17.56 -14.63
N VAL A 475 3.88 16.66 -13.64
CA VAL A 475 2.59 16.16 -13.13
C VAL A 475 1.79 17.29 -12.48
N MET A 476 2.42 18.16 -11.68
CA MET A 476 1.77 19.35 -11.12
C MET A 476 1.36 20.38 -12.18
N ALA A 477 2.08 20.45 -13.31
CA ALA A 477 1.67 21.21 -14.49
C ALA A 477 0.57 20.53 -15.34
N GLY A 478 0.01 19.40 -14.88
CA GLY A 478 -1.10 18.69 -15.52
C GLY A 478 -0.70 17.58 -16.49
N ALA A 479 0.57 17.15 -16.52
CA ALA A 479 0.97 15.98 -17.29
C ALA A 479 0.39 14.67 -16.69
N PRO A 480 0.09 13.66 -17.52
CA PRO A 480 -0.31 12.34 -17.04
C PRO A 480 0.85 11.60 -16.37
N TRP A 481 0.52 10.75 -15.40
CA TRP A 481 1.44 9.78 -14.79
C TRP A 481 0.94 8.34 -15.01
N PRO A 482 1.81 7.36 -15.31
CA PRO A 482 3.22 7.52 -15.67
C PRO A 482 3.39 8.36 -16.94
N ARG A 483 4.48 9.14 -17.03
CA ARG A 483 4.79 9.87 -18.27
C ARG A 483 4.98 8.86 -19.39
N GLN A 484 4.32 9.07 -20.53
CA GLN A 484 4.55 8.25 -21.71
C GLN A 484 6.02 8.38 -22.11
N GLN A 485 6.77 7.28 -22.02
CA GLN A 485 8.11 7.22 -22.61
C GLN A 485 7.97 7.49 -24.11
N SER A 486 8.67 8.51 -24.61
CA SER A 486 8.82 8.69 -26.06
C SER A 486 9.47 7.43 -26.62
N SER A 487 8.96 6.93 -27.75
CA SER A 487 9.33 5.63 -28.33
C SER A 487 10.70 5.65 -29.04
N GLN A 488 11.71 6.20 -28.36
CA GLN A 488 13.10 6.25 -28.78
C GLN A 488 13.97 5.67 -27.66
N GLN A 489 14.68 4.58 -27.98
CA GLN A 489 15.62 3.87 -27.10
C GLN A 489 15.03 2.91 -26.04
N SER A 490 14.01 2.11 -26.39
CA SER A 490 14.04 0.70 -25.98
C SER A 490 14.80 -0.12 -27.03
N LYS A 491 15.78 -0.92 -26.60
CA LYS A 491 16.24 -2.07 -27.39
C LYS A 491 15.24 -3.20 -27.16
N PRO A 492 14.85 -4.00 -28.16
CA PRO A 492 14.01 -5.16 -27.93
C PRO A 492 14.79 -6.18 -27.11
N GLU A 493 14.32 -6.44 -25.89
CA GLU A 493 14.72 -7.62 -25.13
C GLU A 493 14.09 -8.88 -25.77
N HIS A 494 14.51 -10.07 -25.31
CA HIS A 494 14.33 -11.32 -26.06
C HIS A 494 12.86 -11.64 -26.41
N MET A 495 12.55 -11.70 -27.72
CA MET A 495 11.38 -12.45 -28.21
C MET A 495 11.44 -13.88 -27.70
N THR A 496 10.31 -14.37 -27.18
CA THR A 496 10.12 -15.76 -26.76
C THR A 496 10.25 -16.73 -27.93
N MET A 497 10.47 -18.02 -27.64
CA MET A 497 10.53 -19.05 -28.70
C MET A 497 9.20 -19.19 -29.46
N GLU A 498 8.06 -18.92 -28.83
CA GLU A 498 6.76 -18.95 -29.51
C GLU A 498 6.59 -17.78 -30.48
N GLU A 499 7.00 -16.56 -30.10
CA GLU A 499 6.98 -15.41 -31.00
C GLU A 499 7.92 -15.61 -32.21
N GLN A 500 9.12 -16.17 -31.98
CA GLN A 500 10.05 -16.53 -33.06
C GLN A 500 9.43 -17.57 -34.02
N GLN A 501 8.73 -18.59 -33.50
CA GLN A 501 8.05 -19.59 -34.33
C GLN A 501 6.85 -19.00 -35.09
N GLN A 502 6.04 -18.15 -34.47
CA GLN A 502 4.92 -17.48 -35.13
C GLN A 502 5.40 -16.52 -36.24
N GLN A 503 6.45 -15.75 -35.98
CA GLN A 503 7.04 -14.85 -36.97
C GLN A 503 7.64 -15.63 -38.15
N GLN A 504 8.31 -16.76 -37.88
CA GLN A 504 8.85 -17.64 -38.93
C GLN A 504 7.74 -18.33 -39.75
N GLN A 505 6.61 -18.71 -39.14
CA GLN A 505 5.43 -19.20 -39.87
C GLN A 505 4.77 -18.11 -40.74
N GLN A 506 4.64 -16.87 -40.24
CA GLN A 506 4.12 -15.77 -41.04
C GLN A 506 5.02 -15.45 -42.24
N GLN A 507 6.33 -15.48 -42.05
CA GLN A 507 7.30 -15.26 -43.12
C GLN A 507 7.21 -16.33 -44.21
N GLN A 508 7.13 -17.62 -43.82
CA GLN A 508 6.88 -18.72 -44.76
C GLN A 508 5.54 -18.58 -45.50
N GLN A 509 4.48 -18.13 -44.84
CA GLN A 509 3.19 -17.87 -45.51
C GLN A 509 3.28 -16.72 -46.53
N GLN A 510 4.04 -15.66 -46.25
CA GLN A 510 4.24 -14.54 -47.18
C GLN A 510 5.08 -14.96 -48.39
N GLU A 511 6.18 -15.70 -48.20
CA GLU A 511 6.98 -16.27 -49.29
C GLU A 511 6.13 -17.19 -50.18
N HIS A 512 5.28 -18.04 -49.57
CA HIS A 512 4.43 -18.94 -50.34
C HIS A 512 3.32 -18.19 -51.10
N GLN A 513 2.78 -17.09 -50.55
CA GLN A 513 1.85 -16.22 -51.28
C GLN A 513 2.53 -15.49 -52.46
N GLN A 514 3.76 -15.00 -52.30
CA GLN A 514 4.51 -14.38 -53.41
C GLN A 514 4.77 -15.39 -54.54
N GLN A 515 5.28 -16.58 -54.22
CA GLN A 515 5.47 -17.66 -55.20
C GLN A 515 4.17 -18.02 -55.91
N HIS A 516 3.03 -18.01 -55.20
CA HIS A 516 1.74 -18.32 -55.80
C HIS A 516 1.23 -17.21 -56.76
N GLN A 517 1.55 -15.94 -56.48
CA GLN A 517 1.26 -14.80 -57.38
C GLN A 517 2.17 -14.80 -58.60
N GLU A 518 3.46 -15.12 -58.47
CA GLU A 518 4.39 -15.24 -59.60
C GLU A 518 4.01 -16.37 -60.56
N GLN A 519 3.49 -17.49 -60.05
CA GLN A 519 2.94 -18.56 -60.89
C GLN A 519 1.64 -18.15 -61.61
N GLN A 520 0.82 -17.27 -61.02
CA GLN A 520 -0.40 -16.77 -61.66
C GLN A 520 -0.14 -15.67 -62.70
N SER A 521 0.88 -14.83 -62.51
CA SER A 521 1.23 -13.78 -63.48
C SER A 521 1.76 -14.38 -64.79
N HIS A 522 2.52 -15.47 -64.73
CA HIS A 522 2.98 -16.21 -65.91
C HIS A 522 1.87 -16.93 -66.69
N ALA A 523 0.70 -17.16 -66.09
CA ALA A 523 -0.41 -17.89 -66.74
C ALA A 523 -1.39 -17.00 -67.52
N SER A 524 -1.29 -15.66 -67.43
CA SER A 524 -2.33 -14.73 -67.90
C SER A 524 -1.99 -13.94 -69.17
N HIS A 525 -0.79 -14.09 -69.74
CA HIS A 525 -0.41 -13.44 -71.00
C HIS A 525 -0.98 -14.16 -72.24
N GLY A 526 -2.31 -14.15 -72.37
CA GLY A 526 -3.03 -14.84 -73.44
C GLY A 526 -4.34 -14.16 -73.85
N ASN A 527 -4.27 -13.40 -74.95
CA ASN A 527 -5.37 -13.10 -75.87
C ASN A 527 -6.58 -12.26 -75.36
N ALA A 528 -6.57 -10.95 -75.65
CA ALA A 528 -7.79 -10.20 -75.97
C ALA A 528 -7.47 -8.95 -76.82
N GLY A 529 -7.99 -8.88 -78.04
CA GLY A 529 -7.88 -7.72 -78.93
C GLY A 529 -9.25 -7.18 -79.32
N ALA A 530 -9.43 -5.87 -79.13
CA ALA A 530 -10.48 -4.98 -79.64
C ALA A 530 -11.77 -5.56 -80.28
N ASN A 531 -12.92 -5.14 -79.77
CA ASN A 531 -13.89 -4.46 -80.66
C ASN A 531 -14.75 -3.41 -79.94
N THR A 532 -15.56 -2.69 -80.72
CA THR A 532 -16.19 -1.40 -80.37
C THR A 532 -17.73 -1.42 -80.41
N LYS A 533 -18.34 -0.31 -79.95
CA LYS A 533 -19.76 0.13 -80.11
C LYS A 533 -20.78 -0.35 -79.06
N GLN A 534 -21.92 0.33 -78.82
CA GLN A 534 -22.38 1.74 -78.96
C GLN A 534 -23.83 1.82 -78.37
N ALA A 535 -24.44 3.01 -78.25
CA ALA A 535 -25.76 3.32 -77.65
C ALA A 535 -25.72 3.32 -76.09
N ASP A 536 -26.18 4.36 -75.37
CA ASP A 536 -27.53 4.98 -75.29
C ASP A 536 -28.52 4.07 -74.51
N GLU A 537 -29.44 4.55 -73.66
CA GLU A 537 -29.97 5.93 -73.49
C GLU A 537 -30.53 6.17 -72.05
N THR A 538 -31.26 7.27 -71.84
CA THR A 538 -32.10 7.67 -70.66
C THR A 538 -31.42 8.36 -69.47
N ALA A 539 -32.19 9.23 -68.80
CA ALA A 539 -31.72 10.28 -67.88
C ALA A 539 -32.73 10.54 -66.71
N PRO A 540 -32.86 11.72 -66.03
CA PRO A 540 -32.63 11.80 -64.58
C PRO A 540 -33.86 12.27 -63.72
N PRO A 541 -33.80 13.29 -62.83
CA PRO A 541 -33.52 13.24 -61.37
C PRO A 541 -34.70 13.72 -60.45
N VAL A 542 -34.42 14.04 -59.15
CA VAL A 542 -35.25 14.83 -58.17
C VAL A 542 -36.36 14.03 -57.43
N GLU A 543 -36.76 14.23 -56.15
CA GLU A 543 -36.39 15.19 -55.07
C GLU A 543 -35.66 14.50 -53.85
N SER A 544 -35.95 14.55 -52.53
CA SER A 544 -36.99 15.22 -51.69
C SER A 544 -36.54 15.68 -50.28
N ALA A 545 -37.31 16.61 -49.69
CA ALA A 545 -37.33 16.97 -48.25
C ALA A 545 -37.87 15.81 -47.33
N GLY A 546 -37.93 15.89 -45.98
CA GLY A 546 -37.52 16.90 -44.97
C GLY A 546 -38.56 17.10 -43.82
N MET A 547 -38.16 17.74 -42.70
CA MET A 547 -38.93 17.94 -41.43
C MET A 547 -39.14 16.64 -40.59
N ILE A 548 -39.31 16.63 -39.26
CA ILE A 548 -40.13 17.45 -38.33
C ILE A 548 -39.39 17.78 -36.99
N THR A 549 -39.94 18.71 -36.19
CA THR A 549 -39.36 19.29 -34.94
C THR A 549 -40.35 19.29 -33.77
N SER A 550 -39.92 19.02 -32.52
CA SER A 550 -40.53 19.61 -31.29
C SER A 550 -39.84 19.27 -29.95
N MET A 551 -39.40 20.31 -29.21
CA MET A 551 -39.53 20.51 -27.73
C MET A 551 -38.87 19.48 -26.76
N VAL A 552 -38.63 19.72 -25.46
CA VAL A 552 -39.12 20.73 -24.46
C VAL A 552 -37.94 21.28 -23.61
N GLN A 553 -38.06 22.48 -23.04
CA GLN A 553 -37.20 23.01 -21.97
C GLN A 553 -37.93 23.09 -20.62
N GLY A 554 -37.21 22.85 -19.51
CA GLY A 554 -37.68 23.04 -18.12
C GLY A 554 -36.96 22.09 -17.15
N ALA A 555 -36.68 22.44 -15.90
CA ALA A 555 -36.94 23.68 -15.18
C ALA A 555 -35.85 23.95 -14.11
N MET A 556 -35.86 25.14 -13.52
CA MET A 556 -35.02 25.53 -12.37
C MET A 556 -35.89 26.26 -11.32
N GLN A 557 -35.38 26.36 -10.09
CA GLN A 557 -35.94 27.08 -8.93
C GLN A 557 -37.25 26.54 -8.31
N SER A 558 -37.10 25.86 -7.17
CA SER A 558 -37.97 26.08 -6.01
C SER A 558 -37.26 25.66 -4.71
N LEU A 559 -36.64 26.60 -4.00
CA LEU A 559 -36.45 26.56 -2.54
C LEU A 559 -35.98 27.96 -2.12
N GLY A 560 -36.85 28.72 -1.47
CA GLY A 560 -36.52 30.03 -0.91
C GLY A 560 -36.93 30.08 0.55
N LEU A 561 -36.03 30.51 1.42
CA LEU A 561 -36.32 30.89 2.80
C LEU A 561 -35.72 32.28 3.07
N GLY A 562 -36.45 33.06 3.87
CA GLY A 562 -36.30 34.52 3.90
C GLY A 562 -35.11 35.04 4.71
N SER A 563 -34.77 36.29 4.42
CA SER A 563 -33.95 37.15 5.27
C SER A 563 -34.78 37.83 6.36
N SER A 564 -34.31 37.76 7.61
CA SER A 564 -34.71 38.65 8.71
C SER A 564 -33.58 38.76 9.72
#